data_AF-X1CU39-F1
#
_entry.id   AF-X1CU39-F1
#
_cell.length_a   1.000
_cell.length_b   1.000
_cell.length_c   1.000
_cell.angle_alpha   90.00
_cell.angle_beta   90.00
_cell.angle_gamma   90.00
#
_symmetry.space_group_name_H-M   'P 1'
#
loop_
_entity.id
_entity.type
_entity.pdbx_description
1 polymer ?
#
loop_
_entity_poly.entity_id
_entity_poly.type
_entity_poly.pdbx_seq_one_letter_code
_entity_poly.pdbx_strand_id
1 'polypeptide(L)' 'IARQILFDEKINGSFHMALGAGYPESGSKNESAIHWDMICDLRDGGEIWVDDELLFENGRFVIEF' A
#
# COMPACT_ATOMS: atom_id res chain seq x y z
N ILE A 1 4.17 5.03 12.92
CA ILE A 1 5.27 4.74 11.96
C ILE A 1 6.58 4.62 12.72
N ALA A 2 7.26 3.48 12.63
CA ALA A 2 8.50 3.14 13.32
C ALA A 2 9.78 3.58 12.56
N ARG A 3 9.63 4.09 11.33
CA ARG A 3 10.71 4.48 10.39
C ARG A 3 11.59 3.32 9.95
N GLN A 4 10.97 2.16 9.77
CA GLN A 4 11.63 0.93 9.31
C GLN A 4 10.75 0.30 8.25
N ILE A 5 11.19 0.32 6.99
CA ILE A 5 10.38 -0.09 5.84
C ILE A 5 9.79 -1.49 6.05
N LEU A 6 10.61 -2.45 6.50
CA LEU A 6 10.18 -3.84 6.74
C LEU A 6 8.98 -3.96 7.69
N PHE A 7 8.87 -3.08 8.69
CA PHE A 7 7.78 -3.12 9.66
C PHE A 7 6.63 -2.20 9.25
N ASP A 8 6.95 -1.02 8.74
CA ASP A 8 5.98 0.00 8.38
C ASP A 8 5.18 -0.36 7.13
N GLU A 9 5.72 -1.19 6.23
CA GLU A 9 4.99 -1.69 5.05
C GLU A 9 3.85 -2.66 5.45
N LYS A 10 4.03 -3.40 6.55
CA LYS A 10 3.14 -4.50 6.97
C LYS A 10 2.30 -4.16 8.20
N ILE A 11 2.39 -2.95 8.75
CA ILE A 11 1.63 -2.57 9.93
C ILE A 11 0.17 -2.31 9.57
N ASN A 12 -0.76 -2.71 10.43
CA ASN A 12 -2.18 -2.44 10.17
C ASN A 12 -2.44 -0.92 10.09
N GLY A 13 -3.25 -0.53 9.12
CA GLY A 13 -3.58 0.87 8.84
C GLY A 13 -2.56 1.62 7.98
N SER A 14 -1.49 0.97 7.51
CA SER A 14 -0.62 1.54 6.47
C SER A 14 -0.93 0.96 5.09
N PHE A 15 -0.62 1.74 4.06
CA PHE A 15 -0.62 1.30 2.68
C PHE A 15 0.72 1.65 2.04
N HIS A 16 1.24 0.80 1.16
CA HIS A 16 2.47 1.09 0.45
C HIS A 16 2.28 0.97 -1.06
N MET A 17 3.08 1.76 -1.78
CA MET A 17 3.20 1.66 -3.23
C MET A 17 4.69 1.64 -3.58
N ALA A 18 5.09 0.66 -4.38
CA ALA A 18 6.45 0.54 -4.87
C ALA A 18 6.57 1.15 -6.27
N LEU A 19 7.57 2.00 -6.49
CA LEU A 19 7.96 2.48 -7.81
C LEU A 19 9.15 1.69 -8.35
N GLY A 20 9.10 1.36 -9.63
CA GLY A 20 10.17 0.68 -10.35
C GLY A 20 9.94 -0.82 -10.50
N ALA A 21 10.99 -1.61 -10.26
CA ALA A 21 11.11 -3.01 -10.63
C ALA A 21 9.98 -3.81 -10.00
N GLY A 22 9.13 -4.38 -10.85
CA GLY A 22 8.08 -5.28 -10.38
C GLY A 22 8.59 -6.71 -10.29
N TYR A 23 8.02 -7.47 -9.36
CA TYR A 23 8.24 -8.89 -9.24
C TYR A 23 7.63 -9.64 -10.44
N PRO A 24 8.41 -10.40 -11.24
CA PRO A 24 7.88 -11.10 -12.41
C PRO A 24 6.74 -12.08 -12.10
N GLU A 25 6.75 -12.69 -10.91
CA GLU A 25 5.72 -13.60 -10.42
C GLU A 25 4.35 -12.95 -10.20
N SER A 26 4.29 -11.61 -10.05
CA SER A 26 3.01 -10.87 -9.99
C SER A 26 2.46 -10.53 -11.38
N GLY A 27 3.15 -10.96 -12.46
CA GLY A 27 2.82 -10.60 -13.83
C GLY A 27 3.28 -9.18 -14.22
N SER A 28 4.08 -8.53 -13.38
CA SER A 28 4.62 -7.21 -13.68
C SER A 28 5.52 -7.25 -14.91
N LYS A 29 5.39 -6.20 -15.74
CA LYS A 29 6.26 -5.95 -16.90
C LYS A 29 7.21 -4.77 -16.67
N ASN A 30 7.20 -4.20 -15.46
CA ASN A 30 7.96 -2.99 -15.17
C ASN A 30 9.40 -3.36 -14.81
N GLU A 31 10.30 -3.18 -15.77
CA GLU A 31 11.74 -3.37 -15.58
C GLU A 31 12.40 -2.04 -15.19
N SER A 32 13.12 -2.03 -14.08
CA SER A 32 13.80 -0.83 -13.57
C SER A 32 14.98 -1.21 -12.70
N ALA A 33 15.93 -0.28 -12.53
CA ALA A 33 17.07 -0.45 -11.62
C ALA A 33 16.73 -0.14 -10.16
N ILE A 34 15.56 0.46 -9.90
CA ILE A 34 15.11 0.80 -8.55
C ILE A 34 13.86 0.01 -8.19
N HIS A 35 13.70 -0.32 -6.92
CA HIS A 35 12.45 -0.73 -6.29
C HIS A 35 12.33 0.10 -5.01
N TRP A 36 11.39 1.04 -5.00
CA TRP A 36 11.27 1.99 -3.90
C TRP A 36 9.86 1.97 -3.31
N ASP A 37 9.78 1.45 -2.09
CA ASP A 37 8.58 1.46 -1.25
C ASP A 37 8.31 2.85 -0.64
N MET A 38 7.16 3.41 -0.99
CA MET A 38 6.60 4.58 -0.32
C MET A 38 5.45 4.14 0.56
N ILE A 39 5.54 4.44 1.85
CA ILE A 39 4.56 4.01 2.85
C ILE A 39 3.74 5.21 3.31
N CYS A 40 2.42 5.04 3.35
CA CYS A 40 1.45 6.01 3.85
C CYS A 40 0.75 5.46 5.09
N ASP A 41 0.57 6.31 6.10
CA ASP A 41 -0.25 6.02 7.28
C ASP A 41 -1.67 6.52 7.02
N LEU A 42 -2.65 5.62 7.01
CA LEU A 42 -4.05 5.93 6.66
C LEU A 42 -4.97 6.01 7.88
N ARG A 43 -4.43 5.94 9.09
CA ARG A 43 -5.24 5.88 10.32
C ARG A 43 -5.94 7.20 10.68
N ASP A 44 -5.52 8.32 10.09
CA ASP A 44 -6.05 9.66 10.37
C ASP A 44 -6.62 10.29 9.09
N GLY A 45 -7.88 9.98 8.80
CA GLY A 45 -8.62 10.50 7.64
C GLY A 45 -8.24 9.89 6.29
N GLY A 46 -7.47 8.80 6.28
CA GLY A 46 -7.06 8.13 5.03
C GLY A 46 -8.15 7.24 4.45
N GLU A 47 -8.32 7.29 3.13
CA GLU A 47 -9.30 6.52 2.37
C GLU A 47 -8.63 5.76 1.21
N ILE A 48 -9.15 4.57 0.90
CA ILE A 48 -8.85 3.84 -0.34
C ILE A 48 -10.16 3.59 -1.07
N TRP A 49 -10.22 4.09 -2.29
CA TRP A 49 -11.34 3.92 -3.22
C TRP A 49 -10.90 3.02 -4.38
N VAL A 50 -11.75 2.07 -4.76
CA VAL A 50 -11.52 1.18 -5.90
C VAL A 50 -12.80 1.20 -6.73
N ASP A 51 -12.67 1.60 -8.00
CA ASP A 51 -13.81 1.70 -8.94
C ASP A 51 -15.04 2.43 -8.34
N ASP A 52 -14.78 3.59 -7.72
CA ASP A 52 -15.76 4.44 -7.03
C ASP A 52 -16.42 3.82 -5.76
N GLU A 53 -15.93 2.67 -5.28
CA GLU A 53 -16.35 2.06 -4.01
C GLU A 53 -15.33 2.32 -2.90
N LEU A 54 -15.80 2.82 -1.74
CA LEU A 54 -14.96 3.00 -0.56
C LEU A 54 -14.63 1.63 0.06
N LEU A 55 -13.36 1.25 -0.02
CA LEU A 55 -12.87 -0.07 0.42
C LEU A 55 -12.25 -0.01 1.82
N PHE A 56 -11.60 1.11 2.14
CA PHE A 56 -10.80 1.28 3.35
C PHE A 56 -10.91 2.71 3.86
N GLU A 57 -11.14 2.88 5.16
CA GLU A 57 -11.27 4.18 5.81
C GLU A 57 -10.61 4.13 7.21
N ASN A 58 -9.85 5.16 7.56
CA ASN A 58 -9.25 5.34 8.90
C ASN A 58 -8.50 4.09 9.41
N GLY A 59 -7.73 3.45 8.52
CA GLY A 59 -6.92 2.28 8.87
C GLY A 59 -7.68 0.94 8.91
N ARG A 60 -8.91 0.86 8.39
CA ARG A 60 -9.75 -0.34 8.44
C ARG A 60 -10.47 -0.58 7.12
N PHE A 61 -10.67 -1.86 6.76
CA PHE A 61 -11.59 -2.23 5.69
C PHE A 61 -13.03 -1.93 6.14
N VAL A 62 -13.83 -1.35 5.25
CA VAL A 62 -15.24 -1.00 5.52
C VAL A 62 -16.24 -1.90 4.79
N ILE A 63 -15.75 -2.82 3.96
CA ILE A 63 -16.54 -3.82 3.26
C ILE A 63 -16.64 -5.13 4.09
N GLU A 64 -17.77 -5.84 3.93
CA GLU A 64 -17.94 -7.21 4.43
C GLU A 64 -17.60 -8.22 3.32
N PHE A 65 -16.89 -9.29 3.68
CA PHE A 65 -16.46 -10.35 2.77
C PHE A 65 -17.28 -11.63 2.96
#